data_AF-A0A286GHG4-F1
#
_entry.id   AF-A0A286GHG4-F1
#
_cell.length_a   1.000
_cell.length_b   1.000
_cell.length_c   1.000
_cell.angle_alpha   90.00
_cell.angle_beta   90.00
_cell.angle_gamma   90.00
#
_symmetry.space_group_name_H-M   'P 1'
#
loop_
_entity.id
_entity.type
_entity.pdbx_description
1 polymer ?
#
loop_
_entity_poly.entity_id
_entity_poly.type
_entity_poly.pdbx_seq_one_letter_code
_entity_poly.pdbx_strand_id
1 'polypeptide(L)' 'MATIASPRSARCETPSLAPVSGFGPAVMALARRLEDRMIVLFDGIEARREAAAQRRLLGSFDDRRLADLGLSRSDVERF' A
#
# COMPACT_ATOMS: atom_id res chain seq x y z
N MET A 1 2.21 -29.41 -77.93
CA MET A 1 1.31 -28.49 -77.18
C MET A 1 1.50 -28.78 -75.70
N ALA A 2 2.22 -27.91 -75.00
CA ALA A 2 2.61 -28.12 -73.59
C ALA A 2 1.62 -27.41 -72.67
N THR A 3 0.87 -28.17 -71.87
CA THR A 3 -0.02 -27.65 -70.82
C THR A 3 0.83 -27.30 -69.61
N ILE A 4 0.98 -26.00 -69.36
CA ILE A 4 1.69 -25.46 -68.19
C ILE A 4 0.72 -25.50 -67.01
N ALA A 5 1.07 -26.30 -66.00
CA ALA A 5 0.34 -26.40 -64.73
C ALA A 5 0.46 -25.09 -63.94
N SER A 6 -0.69 -24.53 -63.54
CA SER A 6 -0.79 -23.31 -62.73
C SER A 6 -0.44 -23.60 -61.25
N PRO A 7 0.36 -22.76 -60.58
CA PRO A 7 0.79 -23.02 -59.21
C PRO A 7 -0.32 -22.71 -58.20
N ARG A 8 -0.51 -23.65 -57.27
CA ARG A 8 -1.37 -23.53 -56.08
C ARG A 8 -1.03 -22.26 -55.30
N SER A 9 -2.03 -21.41 -55.14
CA SER A 9 -2.04 -20.26 -54.23
C SER A 9 -1.72 -20.72 -52.81
N ALA A 10 -0.51 -20.43 -52.34
CA ALA A 10 -0.11 -20.59 -50.95
C ALA A 10 -0.86 -19.52 -50.15
N ARG A 11 -1.90 -19.93 -49.44
CA ARG A 11 -2.65 -19.08 -48.52
C ARG A 11 -1.69 -18.73 -47.38
N CYS A 12 -1.13 -17.52 -47.40
CA CYS A 12 -0.42 -16.95 -46.26
C CYS A 12 -1.42 -16.78 -45.13
N GLU A 13 -1.42 -17.72 -44.18
CA GLU A 13 -2.06 -17.52 -42.89
C GLU A 13 -1.23 -16.48 -42.14
N THR A 14 -1.76 -15.26 -42.06
CA THR A 14 -1.20 -14.25 -41.17
C THR A 14 -1.46 -14.69 -39.73
N PRO A 15 -0.43 -14.81 -38.87
CA PRO A 15 -0.66 -15.03 -37.45
C PRO A 15 -1.34 -13.78 -36.89
N SER A 16 -2.64 -13.89 -36.67
CA SER A 16 -3.43 -12.92 -35.91
C SER A 16 -2.86 -12.83 -34.50
N LEU A 17 -2.08 -11.78 -34.23
CA LEU A 17 -1.69 -11.42 -32.88
C LEU A 17 -2.96 -10.97 -32.16
N ALA A 18 -3.57 -11.88 -31.40
CA ALA A 18 -4.67 -11.54 -30.52
C ALA A 18 -4.23 -10.41 -29.59
N PRO A 19 -4.99 -9.30 -29.48
CA PRO A 19 -4.64 -8.23 -28.57
C PRO A 19 -4.68 -8.78 -27.14
N VAL A 20 -3.62 -8.53 -26.36
CA VAL A 20 -3.55 -8.85 -24.94
C VAL A 20 -4.45 -7.85 -24.19
N SER A 21 -5.76 -7.98 -24.36
CA SER A 21 -6.79 -7.07 -23.83
C SER A 21 -7.12 -7.36 -22.35
N GLY A 22 -6.09 -7.49 -21.51
CA GLY A 22 -6.26 -7.86 -20.08
C GLY A 22 -5.29 -7.20 -19.11
N PHE A 23 -4.22 -6.55 -19.60
CA PHE A 23 -3.19 -5.98 -18.71
C PHE A 23 -3.66 -4.71 -17.97
N GLY A 24 -4.35 -3.80 -18.66
CA GLY A 24 -4.85 -2.55 -18.08
C GLY A 24 -5.78 -2.75 -16.87
N PRO A 25 -6.84 -3.56 -16.97
CA PRO A 25 -7.74 -3.82 -15.85
C PRO A 25 -7.05 -4.45 -14.64
N ALA A 26 -6.09 -5.37 -14.88
CA ALA A 26 -5.33 -6.02 -13.81
C ALA A 26 -4.43 -5.01 -13.06
N VAL A 27 -3.76 -4.12 -13.79
CA VAL A 27 -2.93 -3.06 -13.20
C VAL A 27 -3.80 -2.08 -12.41
N MET A 28 -4.97 -1.68 -12.93
CA MET A 28 -5.88 -0.79 -12.22
C MET A 28 -6.43 -1.42 -10.92
N ALA A 29 -6.76 -2.71 -10.95
CA ALA A 29 -7.18 -3.44 -9.75
C ALA A 29 -6.06 -3.53 -8.71
N LEU A 30 -4.81 -3.77 -9.16
CA LEU A 30 -3.65 -3.77 -8.28
C LEU A 30 -3.37 -2.38 -7.70
N ALA A 31 -3.45 -1.33 -8.52
CA ALA A 31 -3.23 0.06 -8.10
C ALA A 31 -4.24 0.46 -7.02
N ARG A 32 -5.54 0.17 -7.20
CA ARG A 32 -6.56 0.42 -6.17
C ARG A 32 -6.28 -0.34 -4.88
N ARG A 33 -5.89 -1.61 -4.98
CA ARG A 33 -5.57 -2.42 -3.80
C ARG A 33 -4.33 -1.90 -3.06
N LEU A 34 -3.37 -1.35 -3.78
CA LEU A 34 -2.19 -0.71 -3.20
C LEU A 34 -2.55 0.61 -2.53
N GLU A 35 -3.38 1.42 -3.18
CA GLU A 35 -3.90 2.69 -2.64
C GLU A 35 -4.66 2.46 -1.33
N ASP A 36 -5.62 1.53 -1.31
CA ASP A 36 -6.39 1.19 -0.11
C ASP A 36 -5.45 0.76 1.04
N ARG A 37 -4.44 -0.04 0.74
CA ARG A 37 -3.44 -0.48 1.74
C ARG A 37 -2.57 0.66 2.23
N MET A 38 -2.17 1.56 1.34
CA MET A 38 -1.36 2.72 1.71
C MET A 38 -2.14 3.67 2.62
N ILE A 39 -3.43 3.90 2.34
CA ILE A 39 -4.31 4.72 3.17
C ILE A 39 -4.38 4.15 4.58
N VAL A 40 -4.72 2.85 4.71
CA VAL A 40 -4.80 2.19 6.02
C VAL A 40 -3.46 2.24 6.77
N LEU A 41 -2.34 2.06 6.06
CA LEU A 41 -1.02 2.14 6.67
C LEU A 41 -0.72 3.55 7.18
N PHE A 42 -1.00 4.57 6.36
CA PHE A 42 -0.74 5.96 6.69
C PHE A 42 -1.56 6.42 7.89
N ASP A 43 -2.87 6.12 7.89
CA ASP A 43 -3.76 6.40 9.02
C ASP A 43 -3.26 5.72 10.31
N GLY A 44 -2.80 4.47 10.22
CA GLY A 44 -2.25 3.75 11.36
C GLY A 44 -0.94 4.32 11.90
N ILE A 45 -0.11 4.94 11.05
CA ILE A 45 1.13 5.61 11.45
C ILE A 45 0.81 6.94 12.15
N GLU A 46 -0.09 7.74 11.58
CA GLU A 46 -0.48 9.02 12.15
C GLU A 46 -1.20 8.86 13.50
N ALA A 47 -2.13 7.91 13.60
CA ALA A 47 -2.79 7.59 14.88
C ALA A 47 -1.78 7.18 15.96
N ARG A 48 -0.74 6.42 15.61
CA ARG A 48 0.33 6.06 16.55
C ARG A 48 1.18 7.27 16.97
N ARG A 49 1.47 8.18 16.04
CA ARG A 49 2.21 9.42 16.33
C ARG A 49 1.44 10.33 17.27
N GLU A 50 0.14 10.51 17.01
CA GLU A 50 -0.74 11.31 17.84
C GLU A 50 -0.86 10.72 19.25
N ALA A 51 -1.10 9.40 19.36
CA ALA A 51 -1.14 8.72 20.64
C ALA A 51 0.18 8.85 21.43
N ALA A 52 1.33 8.79 20.77
CA ALA A 52 2.63 9.00 21.40
C ALA A 52 2.81 10.45 21.88
N ALA A 53 2.39 11.44 21.08
CA ALA A 53 2.42 12.85 21.46
C ALA A 53 1.52 13.13 22.66
N GLN A 54 0.28 12.63 22.64
CA GLN A 54 -0.65 12.78 23.74
C GLN A 54 -0.12 12.14 25.04
N ARG A 55 0.48 10.94 24.96
CA ARG A 55 1.11 10.30 26.12
C ARG A 55 2.26 11.11 26.69
N ARG A 56 3.08 11.75 25.85
CA ARG A 56 4.14 12.64 26.31
C ARG A 56 3.59 13.87 27.03
N LEU A 57 2.53 14.48 26.47
CA LEU A 57 1.87 15.61 27.09
C LEU A 57 1.31 15.23 28.46
N LEU A 58 0.52 14.15 28.53
CA LEU A 58 -0.03 13.65 29.79
C LEU A 58 1.05 13.28 30.79
N GLY A 59 2.14 12.62 30.35
CA GLY A 59 3.29 12.32 31.20
C GLY A 59 3.91 13.58 31.82
N SER A 60 4.08 14.65 31.04
CA SER A 60 4.64 15.90 31.57
C SER A 60 3.73 16.61 32.59
N PHE A 61 2.41 16.49 32.43
CA PHE A 61 1.44 16.98 33.41
C PHE A 61 1.49 16.15 34.69
N ASP A 62 1.54 14.83 34.58
CA ASP A 62 1.65 13.93 35.73
C ASP A 62 2.93 14.21 36.52
N ASP A 63 4.07 14.33 35.84
CA ASP A 63 5.37 14.58 36.47
C ASP A 63 5.37 15.92 37.23
N ARG A 64 4.77 16.97 36.65
CA ARG A 64 4.61 18.26 37.33
C ARG A 64 3.71 18.15 38.56
N ARG A 65 2.59 17.42 38.46
CA ARG A 65 1.67 17.20 39.59
C ARG A 65 2.34 16.45 40.73
N LEU A 66 3.15 15.44 40.42
CA LEU A 66 3.93 14.71 41.42
C LEU A 66 4.94 15.63 42.09
N ALA A 67 5.65 16.45 41.30
CA ALA A 67 6.61 17.41 41.84
C ALA A 67 5.95 18.44 42.76
N ASP A 68 4.74 18.92 42.44
CA ASP A 68 3.97 19.83 43.30
C ASP A 68 3.60 19.17 44.66
N LEU A 69 3.51 17.84 44.71
CA LEU A 69 3.31 17.07 45.94
C LEU A 69 4.62 16.68 46.64
N GLY A 70 5.78 17.09 46.10
CA GLY A 70 7.10 16.71 46.60
C GLY A 70 7.46 15.25 46.31
N LEU A 71 6.77 14.61 45.36
CA LEU A 71 6.98 13.21 44.97
C LEU A 71 7.66 13.13 43.60
N SER A 72 8.43 12.07 43.39
CA SER A 72 8.94 11.69 42.07
C SER A 72 8.24 10.44 41.54
N ARG A 73 8.32 10.21 40.22
CA ARG A 73 7.75 9.01 39.59
C ARG A 73 8.30 7.72 40.19
N SER A 74 9.59 7.72 40.53
CA SER A 74 10.27 6.58 41.15
C SER A 74 9.76 6.27 42.55
N ASP A 75 9.24 7.26 43.28
CA ASP A 75 8.66 7.03 44.60
C ASP A 75 7.35 6.25 44.50
N VAL A 76 6.54 6.52 43.47
CA VAL A 76 5.28 5.82 43.21
C VAL A 76 5.52 4.38 42.76
N GLU A 77 6.51 4.14 41.90
CA GLU A 77 6.84 2.80 41.39
C GLU A 77 7.45 1.86 42.44
N ARG A 78 7.86 2.41 43.59
CA ARG A 78 8.47 1.66 44.70
C ARG A 78 7.45 1.12 45.71
N PHE A 79 6.20 1.57 45.64
CA PHE A 79 5.08 1.08 46.45
C PHE A 79 4.32 -0.04 45.73
#